data_AF-A0A923PX41-F1
#
_entry.id   AF-A0A923PX41-F1
#
_cell.length_a   1.000
_cell.length_b   1.000
_cell.length_c   1.000
_cell.angle_alpha   90.00
_cell.angle_beta   90.00
_cell.angle_gamma   90.00
#
_symmetry.space_group_name_H-M   'P 1'
#
loop_
_entity.id
_entity.type
_entity.pdbx_description
1 polymer ?
#
loop_
_entity_poly.entity_id
_entity_poly.type
_entity_poly.pdbx_seq_one_letter_code
_entity_poly.pdbx_strand_id
1 'polypeptide(L)'
;MRVSVISFLPLVVFSSLSIHCAHSEMVKREVAQSTNVPDQERWKRFKEFAANLDLTAEGTSIAISSGGTSVYAVVSRGGKPIGAVLPENAATSLSGEVLTFHLAKILGYADIYQPGTYKLLTGANLRAFSEIIPKSPYEGKVYANKELNRVAILERIQRSPNGIDAIYKDWANRPYDYDGLSNWKINSFDKSHILKGSKTPFASFLTCAGPLPAKDVVVNMNKGTTNEFDAARELSTIFLIDALTQQWDRFSGGNLQTITVDGKVHFGAYDNGGTWGGTRWTSKYTELVSRFDRDAAQRLMDMNKFLNEGSGGFMGLRTEAELMQVLGVTKLPGTFKKFKESLKMVSAHIIKNQNCYFE
;
A
#
# COMPACT_ATOMS: atom_id res chain seq x y z
N MET A 1 -5.91 39.34 -89.10
CA MET A 1 -6.83 40.21 -88.31
C MET A 1 -6.96 39.59 -86.92
N ARG A 2 -6.90 40.40 -85.85
CA ARG A 2 -6.67 40.08 -84.41
C ARG A 2 -5.19 39.90 -84.06
N VAL A 3 -4.43 40.95 -83.70
CA VAL A 3 -4.43 41.86 -82.52
C VAL A 3 -3.91 41.18 -81.25
N SER A 4 -2.66 41.49 -80.91
CA SER A 4 -2.01 41.26 -79.61
C SER A 4 -2.46 42.30 -78.59
N VAL A 5 -2.71 41.90 -77.35
CA VAL A 5 -2.69 42.81 -76.19
C VAL A 5 -1.99 42.11 -75.02
N ILE A 6 -0.88 42.73 -74.63
CA ILE A 6 -0.12 42.54 -73.40
C ILE A 6 -0.96 43.12 -72.24
N SER A 7 -1.05 42.40 -71.12
CA SER A 7 -1.69 42.89 -69.89
C SER A 7 -0.76 42.69 -68.69
N PHE A 8 -0.70 43.74 -67.88
CA PHE A 8 0.25 44.02 -66.81
C PHE A 8 0.01 43.22 -65.52
N LEU A 9 1.08 43.04 -64.75
CA LEU A 9 1.08 42.75 -63.30
C LEU A 9 0.38 43.85 -62.50
N PRO A 10 -0.05 43.55 -61.26
CA PRO A 10 0.62 44.26 -60.18
C PRO A 10 1.08 43.35 -59.02
N LEU A 11 2.31 43.63 -58.62
CA LEU A 11 2.90 43.34 -57.32
C LEU A 11 2.05 44.07 -56.25
N VAL A 12 1.51 43.34 -55.29
CA VAL A 12 0.97 43.93 -54.06
C VAL A 12 1.78 43.39 -52.88
N VAL A 13 2.54 44.31 -52.30
CA VAL A 13 3.22 44.20 -51.02
C VAL A 13 2.17 44.40 -49.92
N PHE A 14 2.03 43.46 -49.00
CA PHE A 14 1.48 43.75 -47.68
C PHE A 14 2.32 43.13 -46.56
N SER A 15 2.98 44.05 -45.86
CA SER A 15 3.27 44.10 -44.43
C SER A 15 3.23 42.79 -43.63
N SER A 16 4.41 42.47 -43.10
CA SER A 16 4.64 41.77 -41.85
C SER A 16 3.72 42.29 -40.73
N LEU A 17 2.63 41.58 -40.45
CA LEU A 17 2.03 41.59 -39.13
C LEU A 17 2.66 40.44 -38.34
N SER A 18 3.51 40.82 -37.38
CA SER A 18 3.98 39.96 -36.31
C SER A 18 2.78 39.57 -35.44
N ILE A 19 2.07 38.51 -35.82
CA ILE A 19 1.27 37.76 -34.87
C ILE A 19 2.28 37.01 -34.01
N HIS A 20 2.65 37.63 -32.88
CA HIS A 20 3.21 36.92 -31.74
C HIS A 20 2.17 35.86 -31.35
N CYS A 21 2.32 34.66 -31.91
CA CYS A 21 1.61 33.50 -31.44
C CYS A 21 2.04 33.28 -29.99
N ALA A 22 1.14 33.67 -29.08
CA ALA A 22 1.09 33.28 -27.68
C ALA A 22 0.83 31.76 -27.56
N HIS A 23 1.70 30.96 -28.17
CA HIS A 23 1.73 29.50 -28.13
C HIS A 23 3.08 28.97 -27.62
N SER A 24 4.08 29.84 -27.39
CA SER A 24 5.39 29.44 -26.85
C SER A 24 5.54 29.60 -25.33
N GLU A 25 4.57 30.21 -24.63
CA GLU A 25 4.60 30.33 -23.17
C GLU A 25 3.59 29.41 -22.45
N MET A 26 2.59 28.88 -23.15
CA MET A 26 1.70 27.85 -22.58
C MET A 26 2.33 26.46 -22.56
N VAL A 27 3.29 26.16 -23.45
CA VAL A 27 3.99 24.86 -23.50
C VAL A 27 5.18 24.79 -22.52
N LYS A 28 5.52 25.91 -21.85
CA LYS A 28 6.55 25.94 -20.79
C LYS A 28 5.99 26.03 -19.36
N ARG A 29 4.66 25.99 -19.18
CA ARG A 29 4.00 25.92 -17.86
C ARG A 29 3.35 24.58 -17.53
N GLU A 30 3.48 23.57 -18.39
CA GLU A 30 3.02 22.18 -18.14
C GLU A 30 4.18 21.17 -18.04
N VAL A 31 5.37 21.61 -17.63
CA VAL A 31 6.52 20.72 -17.34
C VAL A 31 7.04 20.90 -15.91
N ALA A 32 6.25 21.54 -15.03
CA ALA A 32 6.56 21.63 -13.60
C ALA A 32 5.47 20.94 -12.77
N GLN A 33 5.87 19.81 -12.16
CA GLN A 33 5.24 19.19 -10.98
C GLN A 33 3.85 18.55 -11.16
N SER A 34 3.85 17.30 -11.66
CA SER A 34 2.88 16.29 -11.24
C SER A 34 3.57 14.93 -11.16
N THR A 35 4.56 14.82 -10.27
CA THR A 35 4.89 13.54 -9.63
C THR A 35 3.87 13.31 -8.51
N ASN A 36 2.58 13.31 -8.88
CA ASN A 36 1.44 13.22 -7.97
C ASN A 36 1.31 11.81 -7.41
N VAL A 37 2.21 11.51 -6.51
CA VAL A 37 1.96 10.56 -5.45
C VAL A 37 1.36 11.37 -4.29
N PRO A 38 0.12 11.11 -3.86
CA PRO A 38 -0.54 11.88 -2.83
C PRO A 38 0.34 12.08 -1.58
N ASP A 39 0.38 13.32 -1.12
CA ASP A 39 0.95 13.76 0.15
C ASP A 39 2.44 13.41 0.40
N GLN A 40 3.31 13.73 -0.57
CA GLN A 40 4.76 13.49 -0.44
C GLN A 40 5.36 14.10 0.85
N GLU A 41 4.86 15.25 1.29
CA GLU A 41 5.35 15.94 2.48
C GLU A 41 4.96 15.24 3.79
N ARG A 42 3.71 14.78 3.96
CA ARG A 42 3.34 13.95 5.13
C ARG A 42 4.21 12.71 5.23
N TRP A 43 4.43 12.02 4.11
CA TRP A 43 5.20 10.78 4.11
C TRP A 43 6.69 11.01 4.30
N LYS A 44 7.23 12.11 3.80
CA LYS A 44 8.59 12.54 4.07
C LYS A 44 8.78 12.82 5.56
N ARG A 45 7.87 13.59 6.17
CA ARG A 45 7.85 13.85 7.62
C ARG A 45 7.74 12.56 8.44
N PHE A 46 6.90 11.62 8.01
CA PHE A 46 6.80 10.30 8.66
C PHE A 46 8.13 9.53 8.61
N LYS A 47 8.81 9.49 7.46
CA LYS A 47 10.12 8.83 7.32
C LYS A 47 11.19 9.49 8.17
N GLU A 48 11.25 10.83 8.15
CA GLU A 48 12.16 11.62 8.98
C GLU A 48 11.89 11.39 10.47
N PHE A 49 10.62 11.39 10.88
CA PHE A 49 10.23 11.08 12.25
C PHE A 49 10.69 9.68 12.66
N ALA A 50 10.41 8.66 11.87
CA ALA A 50 10.78 7.28 12.18
C ALA A 50 12.31 7.08 12.30
N ALA A 51 13.06 7.70 11.38
CA ALA A 51 14.51 7.67 11.37
C ALA A 51 15.10 8.34 12.63
N ASN A 52 14.53 9.47 13.04
CA ASN A 52 14.99 10.26 14.19
C ASN A 52 14.31 9.86 15.52
N LEU A 53 13.40 8.88 15.52
CA LEU A 53 12.71 8.45 16.72
C LEU A 53 13.71 7.91 17.75
N ASP A 54 13.83 8.59 18.87
CA ASP A 54 14.60 8.15 20.03
C ASP A 54 13.65 7.55 21.07
N LEU A 55 13.84 6.25 21.34
CA LEU A 55 13.06 5.47 22.31
C LEU A 55 13.43 5.81 23.76
N THR A 56 14.52 6.55 23.97
CA THR A 56 15.04 6.97 25.27
C THR A 56 14.84 8.46 25.55
N ALA A 57 14.29 9.20 24.59
CA ALA A 57 14.03 10.62 24.74
C ALA A 57 13.03 10.91 25.87
N GLU A 58 13.21 12.05 26.54
CA GLU A 58 12.29 12.54 27.56
C GLU A 58 10.86 12.64 26.99
N GLY A 59 9.87 12.19 27.78
CA GLY A 59 8.47 12.16 27.38
C GLY A 59 8.09 11.04 26.41
N THR A 60 9.05 10.22 25.95
CA THR A 60 8.80 8.96 25.23
C THR A 60 8.82 7.80 26.21
N SER A 61 7.84 6.90 26.09
CA SER A 61 7.85 5.62 26.80
C SER A 61 7.61 4.47 25.83
N ILE A 62 8.17 3.30 26.17
CA ILE A 62 7.97 2.08 25.40
C ILE A 62 7.39 0.98 26.29
N ALA A 63 6.43 0.23 25.74
CA ALA A 63 5.84 -0.92 26.38
C ALA A 63 5.85 -2.10 25.41
N ILE A 64 5.97 -3.32 25.93
CA ILE A 64 5.90 -4.51 25.10
C ILE A 64 4.44 -4.78 24.66
N SER A 65 4.25 -5.18 23.41
CA SER A 65 2.94 -5.50 22.85
C SER A 65 2.17 -6.50 23.69
N SER A 66 0.90 -6.22 24.01
CA SER A 66 -0.04 -7.14 24.66
C SER A 66 -0.90 -7.87 23.62
N GLY A 67 -1.20 -9.16 23.84
CA GLY A 67 -2.01 -9.96 22.90
C GLY A 67 -1.29 -10.34 21.60
N GLY A 68 -1.95 -11.13 20.74
CA GLY A 68 -1.41 -11.61 19.46
C GLY A 68 -0.18 -12.52 19.59
N THR A 69 0.43 -12.88 18.45
CA THR A 69 1.66 -13.68 18.36
C THR A 69 2.91 -12.85 18.06
N SER A 70 2.75 -11.62 17.59
CA SER A 70 3.85 -10.70 17.31
C SER A 70 4.42 -10.08 18.59
N VAL A 71 5.73 -9.76 18.58
CA VAL A 71 6.45 -9.17 19.70
C VAL A 71 7.07 -7.85 19.25
N TYR A 72 6.63 -6.74 19.82
CA TYR A 72 7.06 -5.40 19.41
C TYR A 72 6.92 -4.34 20.50
N ALA A 73 7.63 -3.22 20.34
CA ALA A 73 7.56 -2.10 21.26
C ALA A 73 6.45 -1.13 20.83
N VAL A 74 5.42 -0.97 21.65
CA VAL A 74 4.48 0.15 21.56
C VAL A 74 5.20 1.40 22.03
N VAL A 75 5.20 2.43 21.19
CA VAL A 75 5.83 3.72 21.49
C VAL A 75 4.74 4.72 21.86
N SER A 76 4.91 5.37 23.01
CA SER A 76 3.97 6.39 23.51
C SER A 76 4.69 7.71 23.75
N ARG A 77 3.97 8.82 23.58
CA ARG A 77 4.42 10.17 23.93
C ARG A 77 3.32 10.90 24.68
N GLY A 78 3.66 11.49 25.83
CA GLY A 78 2.67 12.13 26.70
C GLY A 78 1.55 11.18 27.15
N GLY A 79 1.88 9.90 27.37
CA GLY A 79 0.94 8.85 27.79
C GLY A 79 0.03 8.30 26.68
N LYS A 80 0.14 8.79 25.44
CA LYS A 80 -0.65 8.31 24.30
C LYS A 80 0.21 7.44 23.37
N PRO A 81 -0.25 6.25 22.95
CA PRO A 81 0.41 5.48 21.90
C PRO A 81 0.45 6.28 20.59
N ILE A 82 1.63 6.39 20.00
CA ILE A 82 1.87 7.08 18.72
C ILE A 82 2.31 6.12 17.61
N GLY A 83 2.72 4.90 17.96
CA GLY A 83 3.15 3.93 16.98
C GLY A 83 3.74 2.68 17.62
N ALA A 84 4.41 1.88 16.80
CA ALA A 84 5.13 0.72 17.27
C ALA A 84 6.44 0.51 16.50
N VAL A 85 7.44 -0.06 17.17
CA VAL A 85 8.68 -0.56 16.56
C VAL A 85 8.68 -2.08 16.56
N LEU A 86 8.72 -2.67 15.37
CA LEU A 86 8.57 -4.11 15.16
C LEU A 86 9.83 -4.66 14.47
N PRO A 87 10.56 -5.60 15.08
CA PRO A 87 11.62 -6.35 14.39
C PRO A 87 11.04 -7.50 13.55
N GLU A 88 11.83 -8.01 12.61
CA GLU A 88 11.47 -9.20 11.82
C GLU A 88 11.29 -10.41 12.74
N ASN A 89 10.22 -11.17 12.52
CA ASN A 89 9.95 -12.43 13.20
C ASN A 89 9.09 -13.35 12.30
N ALA A 90 8.72 -14.54 12.77
CA ALA A 90 7.98 -15.51 11.94
C ALA A 90 6.58 -15.03 11.52
N ALA A 91 6.01 -14.05 12.24
CA ALA A 91 4.72 -13.43 11.93
C ALA A 91 4.85 -12.07 11.23
N THR A 92 6.06 -11.55 11.00
CA THR A 92 6.24 -10.19 10.45
C THR A 92 7.43 -10.11 9.52
N SER A 93 7.16 -9.92 8.23
CA SER A 93 8.17 -9.48 7.27
C SER A 93 8.26 -7.96 7.23
N LEU A 94 9.43 -7.41 7.56
CA LEU A 94 9.71 -5.97 7.47
C LEU A 94 9.55 -5.47 6.03
N SER A 95 9.98 -6.29 5.07
CA SER A 95 9.86 -5.97 3.65
C SER A 95 8.42 -6.02 3.16
N GLY A 96 7.59 -6.90 3.73
CA GLY A 96 6.15 -6.92 3.48
C GLY A 96 5.48 -5.63 3.90
N GLU A 97 5.73 -5.20 5.12
CA GLU A 97 5.16 -3.99 5.71
C GLU A 97 5.50 -2.74 4.89
N VAL A 98 6.78 -2.57 4.55
CA VAL A 98 7.24 -1.38 3.80
C VAL A 98 6.81 -1.41 2.34
N LEU A 99 6.99 -2.54 1.64
CA LEU A 99 6.64 -2.63 0.22
C LEU A 99 5.14 -2.48 0.02
N THR A 100 4.32 -3.10 0.86
CA THR A 100 2.85 -3.03 0.76
C THR A 100 2.37 -1.58 0.85
N PHE A 101 2.84 -0.81 1.83
CA PHE A 101 2.47 0.59 1.98
C PHE A 101 2.96 1.44 0.81
N HIS A 102 4.21 1.28 0.38
CA HIS A 102 4.74 2.02 -0.77
C HIS A 102 4.03 1.68 -2.08
N LEU A 103 3.64 0.42 -2.27
CA LEU A 103 2.84 0.00 -3.41
C LEU A 103 1.44 0.62 -3.38
N ALA A 104 0.76 0.59 -2.23
CA ALA A 104 -0.52 1.28 -2.06
C ALA A 104 -0.41 2.77 -2.42
N LYS A 105 0.68 3.41 -2.00
CA LYS A 105 1.00 4.81 -2.35
C LYS A 105 1.17 5.00 -3.86
N ILE A 106 1.89 4.12 -4.55
CA ILE A 106 2.01 4.14 -6.02
C ILE A 106 0.64 4.00 -6.68
N LEU A 107 -0.25 3.16 -6.14
CA LEU A 107 -1.59 2.94 -6.69
C LEU A 107 -2.62 4.01 -6.30
N GLY A 108 -2.30 4.93 -5.39
CA GLY A 108 -3.21 5.99 -4.94
C GLY A 108 -4.11 5.62 -3.75
N TYR A 109 -3.76 4.57 -3.01
CA TYR A 109 -4.54 4.00 -1.90
C TYR A 109 -3.78 4.03 -0.56
N ALA A 110 -2.84 4.96 -0.39
CA ALA A 110 -2.04 5.05 0.83
C ALA A 110 -2.87 5.21 2.10
N ASP A 111 -3.99 5.94 2.05
CA ASP A 111 -4.79 6.27 3.23
C ASP A 111 -5.56 5.07 3.83
N ILE A 112 -5.74 4.01 3.05
CA ILE A 112 -6.36 2.76 3.52
C ILE A 112 -5.32 1.69 3.93
N TYR A 113 -4.03 2.03 3.95
CA TYR A 113 -2.96 1.14 4.39
C TYR A 113 -2.24 1.70 5.60
N GLN A 114 -1.91 0.83 6.55
CA GLN A 114 -1.10 1.24 7.70
C GLN A 114 0.31 1.67 7.24
N PRO A 115 0.75 2.91 7.56
CA PRO A 115 2.08 3.37 7.21
C PRO A 115 3.16 2.58 7.97
N GLY A 116 4.14 2.09 7.22
CA GLY A 116 5.32 1.41 7.74
C GLY A 116 6.58 1.89 7.04
N THR A 117 7.65 2.15 7.80
CA THR A 117 8.96 2.49 7.24
C THR A 117 10.07 1.82 8.05
N TYR A 118 11.21 1.55 7.41
CA TYR A 118 12.36 0.98 8.11
C TYR A 118 12.85 1.89 9.23
N LYS A 119 13.27 1.25 10.32
CA LYS A 119 13.97 1.85 11.44
C LYS A 119 15.12 0.93 11.85
N LEU A 120 16.33 1.44 11.84
CA LEU A 120 17.46 0.74 12.42
C LEU A 120 17.48 0.97 13.93
N LEU A 121 17.45 -0.11 14.71
CA LEU A 121 17.64 -0.06 16.15
C LEU A 121 19.13 -0.24 16.45
N THR A 122 19.78 0.81 16.96
CA THR A 122 21.20 0.81 17.37
C THR A 122 21.36 1.51 18.73
N GLY A 123 22.53 1.35 19.37
CA GLY A 123 22.91 2.13 20.55
C GLY A 123 21.88 2.12 21.68
N ALA A 124 21.49 3.30 22.15
CA ALA A 124 20.51 3.46 23.24
C ALA A 124 19.13 2.88 22.90
N ASN A 125 18.68 3.02 21.64
CA ASN A 125 17.40 2.47 21.18
C ASN A 125 17.39 0.94 21.23
N LEU A 126 18.47 0.30 20.79
CA LEU A 126 18.59 -1.16 20.85
C LEU A 126 18.62 -1.66 22.30
N ARG A 127 19.35 -0.97 23.19
CA ARG A 127 19.38 -1.30 24.62
C ARG A 127 17.99 -1.20 25.25
N ALA A 128 17.32 -0.06 25.09
CA ALA A 128 15.97 0.14 25.63
C ALA A 128 14.98 -0.92 25.12
N PHE A 129 15.05 -1.25 23.81
CA PHE A 129 14.26 -2.32 23.25
C PHE A 129 14.59 -3.69 23.87
N SER A 130 15.87 -4.03 23.98
CA SER A 130 16.32 -5.31 24.56
C SER A 130 15.93 -5.50 26.03
N GLU A 131 15.78 -4.41 26.79
CA GLU A 131 15.39 -4.46 28.21
C GLU A 131 13.89 -4.72 28.41
N ILE A 132 13.04 -4.35 27.45
CA ILE A 132 11.58 -4.54 27.58
C ILE A 132 11.10 -5.88 27.01
N ILE A 133 11.79 -6.44 26.02
CA ILE A 133 11.40 -7.69 25.36
C ILE A 133 11.27 -8.87 26.34
N PRO A 134 12.19 -9.07 27.31
CA PRO A 134 12.06 -10.13 28.32
C PRO A 134 10.91 -9.93 29.32
N LYS A 135 10.37 -8.71 29.44
CA LYS A 135 9.36 -8.35 30.44
C LYS A 135 7.93 -8.71 30.03
N SER A 136 7.73 -9.29 28.84
CA SER A 136 6.41 -9.73 28.41
C SER A 136 5.98 -10.96 29.23
N PRO A 137 4.80 -10.93 29.89
CA PRO A 137 4.25 -12.13 30.52
C PRO A 137 3.74 -13.09 29.44
N TYR A 138 4.01 -14.39 29.58
CA TYR A 138 3.58 -15.44 28.64
C TYR A 138 2.90 -16.58 29.41
N GLU A 139 1.57 -16.58 29.49
CA GLU A 139 0.82 -17.68 30.11
C GLU A 139 -0.25 -18.24 29.15
N GLY A 140 -0.10 -19.49 28.72
CA GLY A 140 -1.09 -20.24 27.93
C GLY A 140 -0.69 -20.53 26.46
N LYS A 141 -1.51 -21.33 25.74
CA LYS A 141 -1.16 -21.85 24.39
C LYS A 141 -0.97 -20.76 23.32
N VAL A 142 -1.73 -19.66 23.35
CA VAL A 142 -1.57 -18.52 22.43
C VAL A 142 -0.18 -17.87 22.58
N TYR A 143 0.43 -18.01 23.76
CA TYR A 143 1.72 -17.43 24.09
C TYR A 143 2.91 -18.27 23.64
N ALA A 144 2.72 -19.51 23.19
CA ALA A 144 3.82 -20.35 22.69
C ALA A 144 4.46 -19.77 21.41
N ASN A 145 3.65 -19.37 20.43
CA ASN A 145 4.16 -18.71 19.21
C ASN A 145 4.77 -17.34 19.51
N LYS A 146 4.18 -16.62 20.47
CA LYS A 146 4.70 -15.32 20.89
C LYS A 146 6.05 -15.46 21.59
N GLU A 147 6.23 -16.52 22.37
CA GLU A 147 7.49 -16.86 23.02
C GLU A 147 8.56 -17.25 21.99
N LEU A 148 8.22 -18.07 20.98
CA LEU A 148 9.13 -18.37 19.88
C LEU A 148 9.61 -17.10 19.16
N ASN A 149 8.70 -16.17 18.88
CA ASN A 149 9.05 -14.87 18.29
C ASN A 149 9.94 -14.04 19.21
N ARG A 150 9.67 -14.02 20.53
CA ARG A 150 10.53 -13.34 21.51
C ARG A 150 11.95 -13.89 21.49
N VAL A 151 12.10 -15.21 21.56
CA VAL A 151 13.41 -15.88 21.55
C VAL A 151 14.16 -15.55 20.26
N ALA A 152 13.50 -15.66 19.10
CA ALA A 152 14.11 -15.33 17.81
C ALA A 152 14.62 -13.89 17.74
N ILE A 153 13.87 -12.93 18.30
CA ILE A 153 14.28 -11.52 18.38
C ILE A 153 15.51 -11.37 19.29
N LEU A 154 15.50 -11.99 20.46
CA LEU A 154 16.63 -11.92 21.39
C LEU A 154 17.91 -12.53 20.80
N GLU A 155 17.79 -13.68 20.12
CA GLU A 155 18.91 -14.29 19.39
C GLU A 155 19.42 -13.38 18.26
N ARG A 156 18.53 -12.65 17.58
CA ARG A 156 18.92 -11.68 16.55
C ARG A 156 19.70 -10.51 17.16
N ILE A 157 19.25 -10.00 18.31
CA ILE A 157 19.97 -8.96 19.06
C ILE A 157 21.35 -9.47 19.49
N GLN A 158 21.44 -10.68 20.03
CA GLN A 158 22.71 -11.30 20.43
C GLN A 158 23.69 -11.46 19.25
N ARG A 159 23.20 -11.88 18.08
CA ARG A 159 24.01 -12.01 16.85
C ARG A 159 24.38 -10.68 16.21
N SER A 160 23.70 -9.59 16.55
CA SER A 160 23.92 -8.27 15.95
C SER A 160 23.86 -7.17 17.01
N PRO A 161 24.83 -7.15 17.95
CA PRO A 161 24.79 -6.26 19.12
C PRO A 161 24.91 -4.78 18.76
N ASN A 162 25.39 -4.47 17.55
CA ASN A 162 25.53 -3.10 17.05
C ASN A 162 24.25 -2.57 16.39
N GLY A 163 23.33 -3.45 16.00
CA GLY A 163 22.07 -3.02 15.43
C GLY A 163 21.24 -4.12 14.80
N ILE A 164 19.92 -3.96 14.83
CA ILE A 164 18.97 -4.80 14.09
C ILE A 164 18.01 -3.94 13.28
N ASP A 165 17.65 -4.42 12.10
CA ASP A 165 16.56 -3.82 11.31
C ASP A 165 15.22 -4.06 11.99
N ALA A 166 14.39 -3.02 11.97
CA ALA A 166 13.00 -3.02 12.39
C ALA A 166 12.19 -2.14 11.43
N ILE A 167 10.89 -2.05 11.68
CA ILE A 167 10.01 -1.04 11.11
C ILE A 167 9.44 -0.18 12.22
N TYR A 168 9.14 1.07 11.90
CA TYR A 168 8.23 1.89 12.68
C TYR A 168 6.88 1.96 11.96
N LYS A 169 5.80 1.67 12.70
CA LYS A 169 4.41 1.77 12.25
C LYS A 169 3.76 2.97 12.92
N ASP A 170 3.17 3.87 12.14
CA ASP A 170 2.44 5.03 12.65
C ASP A 170 1.04 4.62 13.15
N TRP A 171 0.69 5.03 14.36
CA TRP A 171 -0.63 4.81 14.96
C TRP A 171 -1.42 6.10 15.18
N ALA A 172 -0.95 7.26 14.71
CA ALA A 172 -1.66 8.53 14.87
C ALA A 172 -3.14 8.47 14.41
N ASN A 173 -3.43 7.62 13.43
CA ASN A 173 -4.78 7.38 12.90
C ASN A 173 -5.25 5.94 13.12
N ARG A 174 -4.76 5.23 14.15
CA ARG A 174 -5.17 3.83 14.37
C ARG A 174 -6.69 3.79 14.53
N PRO A 175 -7.42 3.17 13.58
CA PRO A 175 -8.86 3.09 13.64
C PRO A 175 -9.29 2.23 14.82
N TYR A 176 -10.53 2.39 15.24
CA TYR A 176 -11.15 1.46 16.17
C TYR A 176 -11.03 0.03 15.62
N ASP A 177 -10.30 -0.83 16.33
CA ASP A 177 -10.15 -2.24 16.02
C ASP A 177 -11.56 -2.86 15.96
N TYR A 178 -12.02 -3.25 14.77
CA TYR A 178 -13.09 -4.24 14.67
C TYR A 178 -12.45 -5.59 14.40
N ASP A 179 -12.16 -6.30 15.47
CA ASP A 179 -11.50 -7.60 15.53
C ASP A 179 -12.40 -8.76 15.03
N GLY A 180 -13.37 -8.48 14.15
CA GLY A 180 -14.46 -9.41 13.89
C GLY A 180 -15.13 -9.35 12.53
N LEU A 181 -14.62 -8.59 11.54
CA LEU A 181 -15.29 -8.51 10.24
C LEU A 181 -14.94 -9.70 9.34
N SER A 182 -13.73 -10.23 9.33
CA SER A 182 -13.47 -11.45 8.56
C SER A 182 -13.76 -12.69 9.40
N ASN A 183 -14.68 -13.55 8.95
CA ASN A 183 -14.76 -14.90 9.50
C ASN A 183 -13.97 -15.83 8.58
N TRP A 184 -12.72 -16.13 8.93
CA TRP A 184 -11.86 -17.01 8.14
C TRP A 184 -12.47 -18.41 7.87
N LYS A 185 -13.40 -18.87 8.72
CA LYS A 185 -14.15 -20.14 8.52
C LYS A 185 -15.35 -20.01 7.56
N ILE A 186 -15.84 -18.79 7.31
CA ILE A 186 -16.95 -18.50 6.39
C ILE A 186 -16.45 -17.88 5.08
N ASN A 187 -15.27 -17.27 5.08
CA ASN A 187 -14.58 -16.74 3.89
C ASN A 187 -13.96 -17.89 3.06
N SER A 188 -14.76 -18.93 2.81
CA SER A 188 -14.56 -19.94 1.79
C SER A 188 -15.12 -19.44 0.45
N PHE A 189 -14.61 -20.02 -0.63
CA PHE A 189 -14.92 -19.74 -2.03
C PHE A 189 -16.42 -19.82 -2.44
N ASP A 190 -17.34 -20.11 -1.53
CA ASP A 190 -18.74 -20.43 -1.82
C ASP A 190 -19.78 -19.45 -1.21
N LYS A 191 -19.40 -18.37 -0.52
CA LYS A 191 -20.36 -17.49 0.19
C LYS A 191 -20.22 -16.00 -0.08
N SER A 192 -21.39 -15.36 -0.15
CA SER A 192 -21.65 -13.98 -0.57
C SER A 192 -21.03 -12.88 0.28
N HIS A 193 -20.55 -13.16 1.50
CA HIS A 193 -20.21 -12.14 2.49
C HIS A 193 -18.73 -12.21 2.89
N ILE A 194 -17.98 -11.15 2.55
CA ILE A 194 -16.59 -10.95 3.01
C ILE A 194 -16.56 -10.52 4.48
N LEU A 195 -17.64 -9.87 4.94
CA LEU A 195 -17.79 -9.35 6.29
C LEU A 195 -18.83 -10.13 7.10
N LYS A 196 -18.44 -10.58 8.29
CA LYS A 196 -19.26 -11.18 9.33
C LYS A 196 -20.39 -10.22 9.69
N GLY A 197 -21.62 -10.69 9.51
CA GLY A 197 -22.83 -9.91 9.83
C GLY A 197 -23.25 -8.89 8.77
N SER A 198 -22.48 -8.71 7.69
CA SER A 198 -22.95 -7.89 6.56
C SER A 198 -23.96 -8.68 5.72
N LYS A 199 -25.07 -8.04 5.36
CA LYS A 199 -26.02 -8.55 4.36
C LYS A 199 -25.61 -8.19 2.93
N THR A 200 -24.68 -7.25 2.75
CA THR A 200 -24.19 -6.82 1.45
C THR A 200 -23.33 -7.92 0.82
N PRO A 201 -23.56 -8.29 -0.45
CA PRO A 201 -22.84 -9.37 -1.09
C PRO A 201 -21.48 -8.91 -1.65
N PHE A 202 -20.62 -8.32 -0.81
CA PHE A 202 -19.36 -7.69 -1.29
C PHE A 202 -18.51 -8.61 -2.17
N ALA A 203 -18.52 -9.92 -1.93
CA ALA A 203 -17.79 -10.88 -2.77
C ALA A 203 -18.23 -10.85 -4.24
N SER A 204 -19.53 -10.71 -4.52
CA SER A 204 -20.01 -10.69 -5.91
C SER A 204 -19.58 -9.42 -6.63
N PHE A 205 -19.54 -8.28 -5.94
CA PHE A 205 -19.11 -7.00 -6.48
C PHE A 205 -17.64 -6.96 -6.92
N LEU A 206 -16.80 -7.87 -6.42
CA LEU A 206 -15.39 -7.97 -6.81
C LEU A 206 -15.17 -8.74 -8.11
N THR A 207 -16.21 -9.35 -8.67
CA THR A 207 -16.10 -10.23 -9.84
C THR A 207 -16.82 -9.66 -11.06
N CYS A 208 -16.33 -9.98 -12.26
CA CYS A 208 -16.98 -9.56 -13.51
C CYS A 208 -18.35 -10.19 -13.73
N ALA A 209 -18.58 -11.38 -13.18
CA ALA A 209 -19.86 -12.07 -13.26
C ALA A 209 -20.91 -11.51 -12.30
N GLY A 210 -20.47 -10.82 -11.23
CA GLY A 210 -21.38 -10.21 -10.27
C GLY A 210 -21.94 -8.86 -10.74
N PRO A 211 -22.98 -8.33 -10.08
CA PRO A 211 -23.53 -7.03 -10.40
C PRO A 211 -22.52 -5.92 -10.13
N LEU A 212 -22.64 -4.79 -10.83
CA LEU A 212 -21.93 -3.56 -10.47
C LEU A 212 -22.48 -3.03 -9.14
N PRO A 213 -21.61 -2.69 -8.16
CA PRO A 213 -22.07 -2.10 -6.92
C PRO A 213 -22.64 -0.70 -7.17
N ALA A 214 -23.68 -0.34 -6.42
CA ALA A 214 -24.36 0.93 -6.59
C ALA A 214 -23.65 2.08 -5.85
N LYS A 215 -23.64 3.28 -6.44
CA LYS A 215 -23.04 4.48 -5.82
C LYS A 215 -23.97 5.14 -4.79
N ASP A 216 -25.27 4.89 -4.89
CA ASP A 216 -26.35 5.46 -4.08
C ASP A 216 -26.85 4.52 -2.96
N VAL A 217 -26.48 3.23 -3.01
CA VAL A 217 -26.81 2.28 -1.93
C VAL A 217 -25.84 2.48 -0.78
N VAL A 218 -26.35 3.06 0.30
CA VAL A 218 -25.59 3.31 1.54
C VAL A 218 -25.47 2.03 2.35
N VAL A 219 -24.23 1.71 2.73
CA VAL A 219 -23.89 0.63 3.65
C VAL A 219 -23.50 1.22 5.00
N ASN A 220 -24.20 0.82 6.05
CA ASN A 220 -23.90 1.22 7.42
C ASN A 220 -22.90 0.25 8.03
N MET A 221 -21.75 0.75 8.45
CA MET A 221 -20.68 -0.04 9.06
C MET A 221 -19.99 0.80 10.14
N ASN A 222 -19.59 0.21 11.26
CA ASN A 222 -18.77 0.88 12.28
C ASN A 222 -19.23 2.32 12.67
N LYS A 223 -20.53 2.50 12.93
CA LYS A 223 -21.16 3.80 13.28
C LYS A 223 -21.00 4.91 12.22
N GLY A 224 -20.57 4.57 11.02
CA GLY A 224 -20.51 5.45 9.87
C GLY A 224 -21.16 4.81 8.65
N THR A 225 -20.96 5.46 7.52
CA THR A 225 -21.55 5.04 6.25
C THR A 225 -20.53 5.02 5.13
N THR A 226 -20.73 4.13 4.18
CA THR A 226 -20.09 4.17 2.86
C THR A 226 -21.12 3.81 1.81
N ASN A 227 -20.74 3.74 0.54
CA ASN A 227 -21.59 3.16 -0.51
C ASN A 227 -20.98 1.84 -0.99
N GLU A 228 -21.79 1.00 -1.63
CA GLU A 228 -21.34 -0.31 -2.12
C GLU A 228 -20.15 -0.17 -3.09
N PHE A 229 -20.15 0.87 -3.93
CA PHE A 229 -19.13 1.12 -4.94
C PHE A 229 -17.76 1.39 -4.33
N ASP A 230 -17.65 2.35 -3.43
CA ASP A 230 -16.41 2.71 -2.74
C ASP A 230 -15.88 1.52 -1.92
N ALA A 231 -16.77 0.85 -1.19
CA ALA A 231 -16.45 -0.32 -0.39
C ALA A 231 -15.89 -1.49 -1.23
N ALA A 232 -16.53 -1.83 -2.35
CA ALA A 232 -16.05 -2.88 -3.24
C ALA A 232 -14.75 -2.49 -3.96
N ARG A 233 -14.62 -1.23 -4.36
CA ARG A 233 -13.42 -0.70 -5.00
C ARG A 233 -12.20 -0.76 -4.07
N GLU A 234 -12.34 -0.35 -2.82
CA GLU A 234 -11.28 -0.44 -1.81
C GLU A 234 -10.87 -1.89 -1.54
N LEU A 235 -11.83 -2.80 -1.35
CA LEU A 235 -11.54 -4.23 -1.15
C LEU A 235 -10.84 -4.85 -2.37
N SER A 236 -11.27 -4.51 -3.58
CA SER A 236 -10.62 -4.96 -4.82
C SER A 236 -9.15 -4.58 -4.84
N THR A 237 -8.84 -3.31 -4.55
CA THR A 237 -7.45 -2.84 -4.50
C THR A 237 -6.67 -3.51 -3.37
N ILE A 238 -7.28 -3.74 -2.20
CA ILE A 238 -6.61 -4.45 -1.10
C ILE A 238 -6.17 -5.84 -1.54
N PHE A 239 -7.08 -6.60 -2.14
CA PHE A 239 -6.79 -7.95 -2.61
C PHE A 239 -5.83 -7.99 -3.79
N LEU A 240 -5.84 -6.96 -4.65
CA LEU A 240 -4.87 -6.83 -5.73
C LEU A 240 -3.44 -6.64 -5.20
N ILE A 241 -3.27 -5.78 -4.20
CA ILE A 241 -1.99 -5.61 -3.51
C ILE A 241 -1.60 -6.88 -2.75
N ASP A 242 -2.54 -7.53 -2.07
CA ASP A 242 -2.30 -8.80 -1.37
C ASP A 242 -1.86 -9.92 -2.33
N ALA A 243 -2.37 -9.92 -3.56
CA ALA A 243 -1.91 -10.80 -4.63
C ALA A 243 -0.44 -10.54 -5.00
N LEU A 244 -0.05 -9.27 -5.12
CA LEU A 244 1.30 -8.83 -5.46
C LEU A 244 2.32 -9.13 -4.35
N THR A 245 1.88 -9.06 -3.09
CA THR A 245 2.74 -9.27 -1.92
C THR A 245 2.65 -10.69 -1.35
N GLN A 246 1.79 -11.55 -1.91
CA GLN A 246 1.58 -12.93 -1.45
C GLN A 246 1.14 -12.98 0.03
N GLN A 247 0.22 -12.09 0.39
CA GLN A 247 -0.28 -11.90 1.75
C GLN A 247 -1.08 -13.13 2.24
N TRP A 248 -0.57 -13.88 3.19
CA TRP A 248 -1.15 -15.14 3.65
C TRP A 248 -2.13 -14.99 4.82
N ASP A 249 -2.17 -13.86 5.51
CA ASP A 249 -2.93 -13.69 6.76
C ASP A 249 -3.95 -12.53 6.79
N ARG A 250 -4.29 -11.90 5.65
CA ARG A 250 -5.25 -10.75 5.60
C ARG A 250 -6.54 -10.95 6.40
N PHE A 251 -7.03 -12.19 6.49
CA PHE A 251 -8.30 -12.52 7.16
C PHE A 251 -8.14 -12.93 8.63
N SER A 252 -6.93 -12.88 9.17
CA SER A 252 -6.59 -13.22 10.55
C SER A 252 -6.35 -11.96 11.38
N GLY A 253 -6.62 -12.03 12.69
CA GLY A 253 -6.08 -11.09 13.68
C GLY A 253 -6.40 -9.61 13.49
N GLY A 254 -7.47 -9.28 12.75
CA GLY A 254 -7.82 -7.88 12.48
C GLY A 254 -6.95 -7.23 11.40
N ASN A 255 -6.36 -7.99 10.47
CA ASN A 255 -5.52 -7.43 9.40
C ASN A 255 -6.35 -6.76 8.28
N LEU A 256 -7.63 -7.09 8.17
CA LEU A 256 -8.62 -6.35 7.38
C LEU A 256 -9.60 -5.68 8.33
N GLN A 257 -9.64 -4.35 8.32
CA GLN A 257 -10.45 -3.53 9.22
C GLN A 257 -11.36 -2.57 8.44
N THR A 258 -12.22 -1.88 9.17
CA THR A 258 -12.94 -0.70 8.69
C THR A 258 -12.57 0.50 9.54
N ILE A 259 -12.30 1.63 8.90
CA ILE A 259 -11.93 2.90 9.54
C ILE A 259 -13.02 3.92 9.28
N THR A 260 -13.40 4.71 10.29
CA THR A 260 -14.40 5.77 10.13
C THR A 260 -13.71 7.12 10.24
N VAL A 261 -13.71 7.90 9.16
CA VAL A 261 -13.14 9.25 9.08
C VAL A 261 -14.26 10.19 8.67
N ASP A 262 -14.55 11.19 9.51
CA ASP A 262 -15.61 12.17 9.28
C ASP A 262 -16.98 11.55 8.92
N GLY A 263 -17.31 10.42 9.56
CA GLY A 263 -18.54 9.67 9.32
C GLY A 263 -18.52 8.76 8.10
N LYS A 264 -17.50 8.86 7.22
CA LYS A 264 -17.30 7.95 6.10
C LYS A 264 -16.49 6.72 6.52
N VAL A 265 -16.96 5.54 6.12
CA VAL A 265 -16.28 4.27 6.38
C VAL A 265 -15.43 3.88 5.19
N HIS A 266 -14.21 3.44 5.47
CA HIS A 266 -13.28 2.85 4.50
C HIS A 266 -12.83 1.48 4.97
N PHE A 267 -12.56 0.56 4.06
CA PHE A 267 -11.76 -0.62 4.38
C PHE A 267 -10.31 -0.24 4.59
N GLY A 268 -9.63 -0.94 5.49
CA GLY A 268 -8.22 -0.71 5.77
C GLY A 268 -7.43 -2.01 5.90
N ALA A 269 -6.22 -2.00 5.35
CA ALA A 269 -5.26 -3.09 5.40
C ALA A 269 -4.17 -2.79 6.45
N TYR A 270 -4.26 -3.50 7.57
CA TYR A 270 -3.35 -3.41 8.71
C TYR A 270 -2.50 -4.67 8.81
N ASP A 271 -1.37 -4.56 9.52
CA ASP A 271 -0.43 -5.67 9.75
C ASP A 271 -0.04 -6.41 8.45
N ASN A 272 0.70 -5.71 7.60
CA ASN A 272 1.04 -6.17 6.25
C ASN A 272 2.32 -7.03 6.23
N GLY A 273 2.71 -7.58 7.39
CA GLY A 273 3.90 -8.40 7.54
C GLY A 273 3.74 -9.85 7.08
N GLY A 274 2.50 -10.34 6.96
CA GLY A 274 2.15 -11.69 6.51
C GLY A 274 2.41 -11.96 5.02
N THR A 275 3.51 -11.50 4.44
CA THR A 275 3.75 -11.55 2.98
C THR A 275 4.69 -12.68 2.57
N TRP A 276 4.92 -12.80 1.27
CA TRP A 276 5.92 -13.69 0.66
C TRP A 276 5.65 -15.18 0.88
N GLY A 277 4.38 -15.54 1.12
CA GLY A 277 3.93 -16.91 1.38
C GLY A 277 3.92 -17.84 0.15
N GLY A 278 4.34 -17.34 -1.02
CA GLY A 278 4.40 -18.06 -2.29
C GLY A 278 3.25 -17.75 -3.25
N THR A 279 3.41 -18.16 -4.51
CA THR A 279 2.48 -17.86 -5.63
C THR A 279 1.07 -18.40 -5.41
N ARG A 280 0.87 -19.44 -4.58
CA ARG A 280 -0.47 -19.90 -4.18
C ARG A 280 -1.34 -18.80 -3.60
N TRP A 281 -0.74 -17.83 -2.90
CA TRP A 281 -1.47 -16.70 -2.33
C TRP A 281 -1.77 -15.65 -3.40
N THR A 282 -0.88 -15.44 -4.36
CA THR A 282 -1.21 -14.66 -5.57
C THR A 282 -2.43 -15.26 -6.28
N SER A 283 -2.43 -16.57 -6.54
CA SER A 283 -3.55 -17.28 -7.16
C SER A 283 -4.85 -17.10 -6.37
N LYS A 284 -4.80 -17.29 -5.05
CA LYS A 284 -5.96 -17.11 -4.15
C LYS A 284 -6.63 -15.75 -4.39
N TYR A 285 -5.89 -14.64 -4.37
CA TYR A 285 -6.50 -13.32 -4.53
C TYR A 285 -6.95 -13.04 -5.97
N THR A 286 -6.24 -13.55 -6.98
CA THR A 286 -6.71 -13.43 -8.38
C THR A 286 -7.99 -14.21 -8.65
N GLU A 287 -8.28 -15.25 -7.86
CA GLU A 287 -9.57 -15.95 -7.91
C GLU A 287 -10.69 -15.16 -7.19
N LEU A 288 -10.34 -14.34 -6.19
CA LEU A 288 -11.29 -13.52 -5.43
C LEU A 288 -11.71 -12.22 -6.14
N VAL A 289 -10.86 -11.67 -6.99
CA VAL A 289 -11.08 -10.37 -7.64
C VAL A 289 -10.86 -10.47 -9.13
N SER A 290 -11.84 -10.05 -9.92
CA SER A 290 -11.68 -9.83 -11.37
C SER A 290 -12.16 -8.46 -11.84
N ARG A 291 -12.80 -7.66 -10.96
CA ARG A 291 -13.17 -6.27 -11.21
C ARG A 291 -12.21 -5.32 -10.49
N PHE A 292 -11.66 -4.35 -11.19
CA PHE A 292 -10.58 -3.49 -10.66
C PHE A 292 -10.93 -2.00 -10.67
N ASP A 293 -10.27 -1.23 -9.82
CA ASP A 293 -10.11 0.19 -10.07
C ASP A 293 -9.24 0.39 -11.32
N ARG A 294 -9.72 1.20 -12.27
CA ARG A 294 -9.09 1.38 -13.59
C ARG A 294 -7.70 1.98 -13.48
N ASP A 295 -7.52 2.99 -12.63
CA ASP A 295 -6.25 3.69 -12.49
C ASP A 295 -5.21 2.80 -11.80
N ALA A 296 -5.61 2.08 -10.75
CA ALA A 296 -4.73 1.11 -10.08
C ALA A 296 -4.30 -0.01 -11.04
N ALA A 297 -5.23 -0.58 -11.80
CA ALA A 297 -4.94 -1.62 -12.79
C ALA A 297 -3.98 -1.11 -13.88
N GLN A 298 -4.23 0.09 -14.42
CA GLN A 298 -3.37 0.67 -15.44
C GLN A 298 -1.95 0.93 -14.92
N ARG A 299 -1.79 1.45 -13.69
CA ARG A 299 -0.47 1.66 -13.08
C ARG A 299 0.29 0.35 -12.89
N LEU A 300 -0.39 -0.75 -12.54
CA LEU A 300 0.26 -2.07 -12.46
C LEU A 300 0.68 -2.60 -13.83
N MET A 301 -0.16 -2.42 -14.84
CA MET A 301 0.17 -2.78 -16.22
C MET A 301 1.40 -2.00 -16.71
N ASP A 302 1.46 -0.69 -16.46
CA ASP A 302 2.59 0.15 -16.84
C ASP A 302 3.87 -0.23 -16.07
N MET A 303 3.74 -0.55 -14.77
CA MET A 303 4.85 -1.06 -13.97
C MET A 303 5.36 -2.40 -14.51
N ASN A 304 4.47 -3.29 -14.94
CA ASN A 304 4.86 -4.58 -15.52
C ASN A 304 5.62 -4.40 -16.83
N LYS A 305 5.14 -3.52 -17.72
CA LYS A 305 5.84 -3.21 -18.98
C LYS A 305 7.22 -2.62 -18.71
N PHE A 306 7.32 -1.69 -17.76
CA PHE A 306 8.59 -1.10 -17.34
C PHE A 306 9.60 -2.16 -16.86
N LEU A 307 9.17 -3.09 -16.00
CA LEU A 307 10.05 -4.09 -15.39
C LEU A 307 10.37 -5.30 -16.27
N ASN A 308 9.51 -5.62 -17.24
CA ASN A 308 9.59 -6.90 -17.96
C ASN A 308 9.69 -6.74 -19.48
N GLU A 309 9.28 -5.61 -20.05
CA GLU A 309 9.29 -5.36 -21.50
C GLU A 309 10.31 -4.28 -21.88
N GLY A 310 11.00 -3.68 -20.90
CA GLY A 310 12.00 -2.63 -21.14
C GLY A 310 11.39 -1.33 -21.68
N SER A 311 10.08 -1.13 -21.47
CA SER A 311 9.37 0.05 -21.98
C SER A 311 9.68 1.29 -21.13
N GLY A 312 10.24 2.34 -21.74
CA GLY A 312 10.25 3.71 -21.21
C GLY A 312 10.59 3.87 -19.72
N GLY A 313 10.08 4.94 -19.12
CA GLY A 313 10.10 5.14 -17.67
C GLY A 313 8.73 4.86 -17.04
N PHE A 314 8.68 4.61 -15.73
CA PHE A 314 7.45 4.43 -14.96
C PHE A 314 7.32 5.54 -13.92
N MET A 315 6.30 6.41 -14.03
CA MET A 315 6.08 7.52 -13.10
C MET A 315 7.33 8.40 -12.86
N GLY A 316 8.12 8.64 -13.92
CA GLY A 316 9.38 9.39 -13.85
C GLY A 316 10.61 8.57 -13.45
N LEU A 317 10.43 7.32 -13.00
CA LEU A 317 11.51 6.37 -12.76
C LEU A 317 12.04 5.84 -14.10
N ARG A 318 13.36 5.67 -14.20
CA ARG A 318 14.07 5.25 -15.41
C ARG A 318 14.71 3.87 -15.26
N THR A 319 14.93 3.42 -14.04
CA THR A 319 15.63 2.15 -13.76
C THR A 319 14.89 1.29 -12.74
N GLU A 320 15.09 -0.02 -12.85
CA GLU A 320 14.60 -1.00 -11.87
C GLU A 320 15.11 -0.67 -10.45
N ALA A 321 16.35 -0.19 -10.34
CA ALA A 321 16.95 0.20 -9.06
C ALA A 321 16.22 1.37 -8.38
N GLU A 322 15.79 2.37 -9.16
CA GLU A 322 14.97 3.48 -8.64
C GLU A 322 13.61 2.97 -8.15
N LEU A 323 12.97 2.03 -8.86
CA LEU A 323 11.72 1.43 -8.37
C LEU A 323 11.94 0.61 -7.09
N MET A 324 13.02 -0.18 -7.00
CA MET A 324 13.38 -0.88 -5.76
C MET A 324 13.55 0.09 -4.60
N GLN A 325 14.14 1.27 -4.83
CA GLN A 325 14.28 2.32 -3.83
C GLN A 325 12.92 2.90 -3.41
N VAL A 326 12.04 3.19 -4.36
CA VAL A 326 10.68 3.69 -4.07
C VAL A 326 9.88 2.66 -3.27
N LEU A 327 9.97 1.38 -3.63
CA LEU A 327 9.32 0.28 -2.90
C LEU A 327 10.00 -0.04 -1.56
N GLY A 328 11.21 0.49 -1.32
CA GLY A 328 11.96 0.28 -0.08
C GLY A 328 12.68 -1.08 0.00
N VAL A 329 12.88 -1.78 -1.12
CA VAL A 329 13.45 -3.15 -1.13
C VAL A 329 14.84 -3.23 -1.79
N THR A 330 15.57 -2.11 -1.87
CA THR A 330 16.90 -2.04 -2.51
C THR A 330 17.90 -3.08 -1.99
N LYS A 331 17.84 -3.43 -0.69
CA LYS A 331 18.72 -4.42 -0.07
C LYS A 331 18.17 -5.86 -0.10
N LEU A 332 17.04 -6.08 -0.77
CA LEU A 332 16.28 -7.33 -0.71
C LEU A 332 15.93 -7.84 -2.13
N PRO A 333 16.93 -8.21 -2.95
CA PRO A 333 16.70 -8.64 -4.33
C PRO A 333 15.80 -9.87 -4.43
N GLY A 334 15.84 -10.78 -3.44
CA GLY A 334 14.94 -11.93 -3.37
C GLY A 334 13.47 -11.55 -3.20
N THR A 335 13.19 -10.54 -2.36
CA THR A 335 11.84 -9.99 -2.19
C THR A 335 11.36 -9.35 -3.48
N PHE A 336 12.22 -8.55 -4.12
CA PHE A 336 11.88 -7.89 -5.37
C PHE A 336 11.63 -8.88 -6.52
N LYS A 337 12.40 -9.98 -6.58
CA LYS A 337 12.15 -11.08 -7.51
C LYS A 337 10.74 -11.69 -7.32
N LYS A 338 10.35 -12.01 -6.08
CA LYS A 338 9.00 -12.53 -5.76
C LYS A 338 7.91 -11.54 -6.20
N PHE A 339 8.13 -10.25 -5.94
CA PHE A 339 7.23 -9.19 -6.39
C PHE A 339 7.09 -9.17 -7.92
N LYS A 340 8.19 -9.23 -8.68
CA LYS A 340 8.15 -9.29 -10.16
C LYS A 340 7.38 -10.51 -10.67
N GLU A 341 7.56 -11.67 -10.05
CA GLU A 341 6.83 -12.90 -10.39
C GLU A 341 5.32 -12.71 -10.17
N SER A 342 4.91 -12.20 -9.01
CA SER A 342 3.50 -11.90 -8.72
C SER A 342 2.94 -10.80 -9.63
N LEU A 343 3.72 -9.77 -9.97
CA LEU A 343 3.31 -8.70 -10.90
C LEU A 343 2.98 -9.24 -12.29
N LYS A 344 3.77 -10.19 -12.82
CA LYS A 344 3.46 -10.84 -14.10
C LYS A 344 2.13 -11.60 -14.04
N MET A 345 1.92 -12.37 -12.97
CA MET A 345 0.67 -13.13 -12.78
C MET A 345 -0.54 -12.20 -12.67
N VAL A 346 -0.43 -11.15 -11.86
CA VAL A 346 -1.49 -10.16 -11.66
C VAL A 346 -1.76 -9.38 -12.95
N SER A 347 -0.73 -9.00 -13.70
CA SER A 347 -0.89 -8.29 -14.99
C SER A 347 -1.59 -9.16 -16.03
N ALA A 348 -1.22 -10.44 -16.14
CA ALA A 348 -1.91 -11.39 -17.00
C ALA A 348 -3.38 -11.55 -16.62
N HIS A 349 -3.67 -11.56 -15.31
CA HIS A 349 -5.04 -11.60 -14.80
C HIS A 349 -5.83 -10.32 -15.10
N ILE A 350 -5.22 -9.14 -14.99
CA ILE A 350 -5.83 -7.87 -15.39
C ILE A 350 -6.15 -7.87 -16.89
N ILE A 351 -5.22 -8.30 -17.76
CA ILE A 351 -5.44 -8.40 -19.22
C ILE A 351 -6.64 -9.31 -19.52
N LYS A 352 -6.72 -10.47 -18.86
CA LYS A 352 -7.83 -11.41 -19.03
C LYS A 352 -9.20 -10.78 -18.70
N ASN A 353 -9.22 -9.78 -17.82
CA ASN A 353 -10.43 -9.10 -17.35
C ASN A 353 -10.43 -7.60 -17.72
N GLN A 354 -9.80 -7.21 -18.83
CA GLN A 354 -9.57 -5.81 -19.23
C GLN A 354 -10.82 -4.96 -19.53
N ASN A 355 -12.03 -5.53 -19.40
CA ASN A 355 -13.29 -4.81 -19.58
C ASN A 355 -14.10 -4.74 -18.28
N CYS A 356 -13.45 -4.99 -17.15
CA CYS A 356 -14.10 -5.20 -15.87
C CYS A 356 -13.56 -4.23 -14.83
N TYR A 357 -14.12 -3.03 -14.85
CA TYR A 357 -13.74 -1.94 -13.96
C TYR A 357 -14.92 -1.43 -13.14
N PHE A 358 -14.63 -0.74 -12.04
CA PHE A 358 -15.61 0.10 -11.35
C PHE A 358 -15.73 1.44 -12.10
N GLU A 359 -16.85 1.67 -12.78
CA GLU A 359 -17.13 2.89 -13.59
C GLU A 359 -18.25 3.76 -13.03
#